data_AF-A0A151J319-F1
#
_entry.id   AF-A0A151J319-F1
#
_cell.length_a   1.000
_cell.length_b   1.000
_cell.length_c   1.000
_cell.angle_alpha   90.00
_cell.angle_beta   90.00
_cell.angle_gamma   90.00
#
_symmetry.space_group_name_H-M   'P 1'
#
loop_
_entity.id
_entity.type
_entity.pdbx_description
1 polymer ?
#
loop_
_entity_poly.entity_id
_entity_poly.type
_entity_poly.pdbx_seq_one_letter_code
_entity_poly.pdbx_strand_id
1 'polypeptide(L)'
;HHSIINSNINERKKSLFLTIISGIYFSTLQLFEYLNAPFTIADSIYGSTFFIATGFHGIHVVIGTLFLLVCLMRLYKIHFSPHHHFGFEAAT
;
A
#
# COMPACT_ATOMS: atom_id res chain seq x y z
N HIS A 1 9.33 9.47 4.86
CA HIS A 1 10.80 9.34 4.82
C HIS A 1 11.49 10.62 5.31
N HIS A 2 11.41 11.73 4.57
CA HIS A 2 12.07 13.00 4.95
C HIS A 2 11.69 13.53 6.36
N SER A 3 10.44 13.35 6.78
CA SER A 3 9.98 13.72 8.13
C SER A 3 10.55 12.85 9.27
N ILE A 4 11.02 11.63 8.98
CA ILE A 4 11.74 10.79 9.95
C ILE A 4 13.15 11.32 10.16
N ILE A 5 13.83 11.69 9.08
CA ILE A 5 15.19 12.28 9.11
C ILE A 5 15.16 13.63 9.84
N ASN A 6 14.15 14.47 9.58
CA ASN A 6 13.99 15.77 10.23
C ASN A 6 13.36 15.69 11.64
N SER A 7 13.20 14.48 12.21
CA SER A 7 12.62 14.24 13.55
C SER A 7 11.20 14.79 13.80
N ASN A 8 10.47 15.18 12.75
CA ASN A 8 9.12 15.72 12.89
C ASN A 8 8.09 14.59 13.02
N ILE A 9 7.71 14.29 14.27
CA ILE A 9 6.87 13.15 14.63
C ILE A 9 5.44 13.27 14.10
N ASN A 10 4.88 14.48 14.04
CA ASN A 10 3.50 14.69 13.61
C ASN A 10 3.37 14.48 12.10
N GLU A 11 4.29 15.06 11.33
CA GLU A 11 4.26 14.98 9.87
C GLU A 11 4.55 13.57 9.35
N ARG A 12 5.46 12.81 9.99
CA ARG A 12 5.68 11.39 9.62
C ARG A 12 4.45 10.51 9.84
N LYS A 13 3.69 10.74 10.91
CA LYS A 13 2.45 10.00 11.19
C LYS A 13 1.37 10.35 10.18
N LYS A 14 1.16 11.64 9.92
CA LYS A 14 0.17 12.13 8.96
C LYS A 14 0.45 11.65 7.54
N SER A 15 1.68 11.77 7.06
CA SER A 15 2.01 11.36 5.69
C SER A 15 1.82 9.86 5.49
N LEU A 16 2.29 9.04 6.45
CA LEU A 16 2.13 7.59 6.37
C LEU A 16 0.65 7.18 6.43
N PHE A 17 -0.13 7.83 7.28
CA PHE A 17 -1.57 7.60 7.35
C PHE A 17 -2.27 7.94 6.04
N LEU A 18 -1.90 9.06 5.40
CA LEU A 18 -2.43 9.43 4.09
C LEU A 18 -2.09 8.38 3.02
N THR A 19 -0.85 7.88 3.00
CA THR A 19 -0.44 6.81 2.06
C THR A 19 -1.25 5.54 2.23
N ILE A 20 -1.55 5.14 3.47
CA ILE A 20 -2.40 3.96 3.75
C ILE A 20 -3.82 4.19 3.23
N ILE A 21 -4.40 5.38 3.46
CA ILE A 21 -5.73 5.72 2.92
C ILE A 21 -5.73 5.64 1.39
N SER A 22 -4.72 6.20 0.73
CA SER A 22 -4.60 6.12 -0.73
C SER A 22 -4.51 4.68 -1.24
N GLY A 23 -3.79 3.80 -0.55
CA GLY A 23 -3.69 2.39 -0.92
C GLY A 23 -5.00 1.60 -0.73
N ILE A 24 -5.74 1.88 0.35
CA ILE A 24 -7.08 1.32 0.57
C ILE A 24 -8.02 1.82 -0.53
N TYR A 25 -8.00 3.12 -0.82
CA TYR A 25 -8.82 3.73 -1.86
C TYR A 25 -8.57 3.11 -3.23
N PHE A 26 -7.29 2.97 -3.63
CA PHE A 26 -6.91 2.29 -4.86
C PHE A 26 -7.46 0.84 -4.91
N SER A 27 -7.32 0.09 -3.82
CA SER A 27 -7.80 -1.31 -3.76
C SER A 27 -9.32 -1.41 -3.88
N THR A 28 -10.07 -0.45 -3.32
CA THR A 28 -11.53 -0.40 -3.47
C THR A 28 -11.96 -0.07 -4.90
N LEU A 29 -11.23 0.81 -5.59
CA LEU A 29 -11.49 1.10 -7.00
C LEU A 29 -11.17 -0.12 -7.88
N GLN A 30 -10.08 -0.83 -7.60
CA GLN A 30 -9.72 -2.04 -8.34
C GLN A 30 -10.78 -3.14 -8.16
N LEU A 31 -11.33 -3.29 -6.95
CA LEU A 31 -12.45 -4.20 -6.71
C LEU A 31 -13.72 -3.78 -7.45
N PHE A 32 -14.03 -2.47 -7.46
CA PHE A 32 -15.16 -1.93 -8.21
C PHE A 32 -15.01 -2.19 -9.71
N GLU A 33 -13.80 -2.04 -10.27
CA GLU A 33 -13.51 -2.39 -11.66
C GLU A 33 -13.80 -3.88 -11.93
N TYR A 34 -13.35 -4.78 -11.06
CA TYR A 34 -13.57 -6.22 -11.22
C TYR A 34 -15.04 -6.64 -11.15
N LEU A 35 -15.84 -5.97 -10.31
CA LEU A 35 -17.27 -6.26 -10.17
C LEU A 35 -18.09 -5.75 -11.37
N ASN A 36 -17.65 -4.69 -12.04
CA ASN A 36 -18.36 -4.07 -13.16
C ASN A 36 -17.77 -4.42 -14.53
N ALA A 37 -16.68 -5.19 -14.59
CA ALA A 37 -16.07 -5.60 -15.85
C ALA A 37 -17.06 -6.45 -16.67
N PRO A 38 -17.25 -6.15 -17.97
CA PRO A 38 -18.17 -6.91 -18.83
C PRO A 38 -17.59 -8.25 -19.32
N PHE A 39 -16.44 -8.65 -18.79
CA PHE A 39 -15.72 -9.86 -19.12
C PHE A 39 -15.12 -10.48 -17.84
N THR A 40 -14.82 -11.76 -17.91
CA THR A 40 -14.32 -12.59 -16.83
C THR A 40 -12.93 -13.11 -17.14
N ILE A 41 -12.27 -13.75 -16.17
CA ILE A 41 -10.96 -14.38 -16.36
C ILE A 41 -10.99 -15.52 -17.38
N ALA A 42 -12.15 -16.15 -17.59
CA ALA A 42 -12.32 -17.23 -18.56
C ALA A 42 -12.49 -16.72 -20.01
N ASP A 43 -12.65 -15.41 -20.20
CA ASP A 43 -12.89 -14.82 -21.52
C ASP A 43 -11.60 -14.55 -22.29
N SER A 44 -11.37 -15.33 -23.35
CA SER A 44 -10.30 -15.10 -24.33
C SER A 44 -8.89 -14.91 -23.72
N ILE A 45 -7.94 -14.51 -24.56
CA ILE A 45 -6.58 -14.17 -24.11
C ILE A 45 -6.59 -12.81 -23.39
N TYR A 46 -7.49 -11.90 -23.75
CA TYR A 46 -7.55 -10.57 -23.13
C TYR A 46 -7.99 -10.63 -21.66
N GLY A 47 -9.10 -11.32 -21.35
CA GLY A 47 -9.59 -11.41 -19.97
C GLY A 47 -8.61 -12.14 -19.07
N SER A 48 -8.07 -13.27 -19.53
CA SER A 48 -7.07 -14.04 -18.76
C SER A 48 -5.80 -13.22 -18.47
N THR A 49 -5.23 -12.54 -19.46
CA THR A 49 -4.02 -11.71 -19.26
C THR A 49 -4.29 -10.49 -18.39
N PHE A 50 -5.44 -9.82 -18.58
CA PHE A 50 -5.86 -8.68 -17.77
C PHE A 50 -5.91 -9.07 -16.28
N PHE A 51 -6.76 -10.03 -15.90
CA PHE A 51 -6.99 -10.39 -14.49
C PHE A 51 -5.75 -10.98 -13.81
N ILE A 52 -4.87 -11.68 -14.53
CA ILE A 52 -3.61 -12.18 -13.96
C ILE A 52 -2.67 -11.01 -13.66
N ALA A 53 -2.46 -10.10 -14.61
CA ALA A 53 -1.53 -8.99 -14.45
C ALA A 53 -2.01 -8.00 -13.37
N THR A 54 -3.27 -7.55 -13.46
CA THR A 54 -3.86 -6.61 -12.50
C THR A 54 -4.11 -7.29 -11.15
N GLY A 55 -4.45 -8.58 -11.12
CA GLY A 55 -4.63 -9.35 -9.88
C GLY A 55 -3.33 -9.54 -9.12
N PHE A 56 -2.25 -9.91 -9.80
CA PHE A 56 -0.93 -10.02 -9.18
C PHE A 56 -0.47 -8.68 -8.62
N HIS A 57 -0.58 -7.60 -9.39
CA HIS A 57 -0.29 -6.26 -8.91
C HIS A 57 -1.17 -5.87 -7.70
N GLY A 58 -2.48 -6.15 -7.75
CA GLY A 58 -3.41 -5.88 -6.65
C GLY A 58 -3.00 -6.57 -5.35
N ILE A 59 -2.57 -7.83 -5.42
CA ILE A 59 -2.02 -8.55 -4.25
C ILE A 59 -0.78 -7.83 -3.69
N HIS A 60 0.13 -7.37 -4.54
CA HIS A 60 1.32 -6.63 -4.10
C HIS A 60 0.94 -5.34 -3.37
N VAL A 61 -0.06 -4.62 -3.87
CA VAL A 61 -0.56 -3.39 -3.23
C VAL A 61 -1.19 -3.69 -1.87
N VAL A 62 -1.99 -4.76 -1.75
CA VAL A 62 -2.58 -5.17 -0.46
C VAL A 62 -1.50 -5.54 0.56
N ILE A 63 -0.48 -6.31 0.15
CA ILE A 63 0.63 -6.68 1.05
C ILE A 63 1.43 -5.42 1.45
N GLY A 64 1.71 -4.53 0.50
CA GLY A 64 2.41 -3.27 0.77
C GLY A 64 1.67 -2.36 1.74
N THR A 65 0.35 -2.22 1.58
CA THR A 65 -0.49 -1.43 2.50
C THR A 65 -0.53 -2.02 3.92
N LEU A 66 -0.58 -3.34 4.06
CA LEU A 66 -0.44 -4.02 5.35
C LEU A 66 0.92 -3.76 5.98
N PHE A 67 1.99 -3.79 5.19
CA PHE A 67 3.35 -3.52 5.67
C PHE A 67 3.51 -2.06 6.15
N LEU A 68 2.94 -1.09 5.43
CA LEU A 68 2.86 0.31 5.85
C LEU A 68 2.03 0.47 7.13
N LEU A 69 0.94 -0.29 7.30
CA LEU A 69 0.12 -0.28 8.52
C LEU A 69 0.91 -0.78 9.74
N VAL A 70 1.68 -1.86 9.59
CA VAL A 70 2.60 -2.33 10.63
C VAL A 70 3.64 -1.26 10.96
N CYS A 71 4.18 -0.56 9.95
CA CYS A 71 5.09 0.56 10.16
C CYS A 71 4.42 1.71 10.92
N LEU A 72 3.16 2.03 10.64
CA LEU A 72 2.41 3.06 11.36
C LEU A 72 2.26 2.67 12.84
N MET A 73 1.89 1.43 13.13
CA MET A 73 1.78 0.92 14.50
C MET A 73 3.12 1.01 15.25
N ARG A 74 4.23 0.65 14.60
CA ARG A 74 5.59 0.79 15.17
C ARG A 74 6.00 2.25 15.38
N LEU A 75 5.54 3.15 14.51
CA LEU A 75 5.75 4.59 14.63
C LEU A 75 5.03 5.19 15.84
N TYR A 76 3.81 4.71 16.15
CA TYR A 76 3.09 5.10 17.36
C TYR A 76 3.77 4.60 18.65
N LYS A 77 4.39 3.41 18.60
CA LYS A 77 5.18 2.85 19.72
C LYS A 77 6.61 3.41 19.83
N ILE A 78 6.99 4.38 18.99
CA ILE A 78 8.32 5.03 19.02
C ILE A 78 9.47 4.02 18.82
N HIS A 79 9.27 3.00 17.97
CA HIS A 79 10.31 2.01 17.67
C HIS A 79 11.33 2.46 16.61
N PHE A 80 11.15 3.62 15.99
CA PHE A 80 12.01 4.12 14.91
C PHE A 80 12.80 5.34 15.34
N SER A 81 14.12 5.28 15.14
CA SER A 81 15.05 6.39 15.34
C SER A 81 15.56 6.92 13.99
N PRO A 82 16.11 8.14 13.93
CA PRO A 82 16.65 8.72 12.69
C PRO A 82 17.79 7.91 12.07
N HIS A 83 18.46 7.05 12.84
CA HIS A 83 19.56 6.21 12.36
C HIS A 83 19.19 4.72 12.23
N HIS A 84 18.04 4.30 12.79
CA HIS A 84 17.60 2.92 12.80
C HIS A 84 16.12 2.82 12.41
N HIS A 85 15.87 2.86 11.10
CA HIS A 85 14.53 2.78 10.52
C HIS A 85 14.44 1.98 9.21
N PHE A 86 15.34 1.00 9.01
CA PHE A 86 15.33 0.14 7.81
C PHE A 86 13.97 -0.52 7.56
N GLY A 87 13.26 -0.96 8.60
CA GLY A 87 11.92 -1.54 8.45
C GLY A 87 10.87 -0.56 7.90
N PHE A 88 11.10 0.75 8.04
CA PHE A 88 10.29 1.79 7.39
C PHE A 88 10.77 2.05 5.96
N GLU A 89 12.08 2.05 5.71
CA GLU A 89 12.64 2.18 4.34
C GLU A 89 12.22 1.03 3.44
N ALA A 90 12.20 -0.21 3.94
CA ALA A 90 11.73 -1.37 3.20
C ALA A 90 10.22 -1.31 2.86
N ALA A 91 9.47 -0.42 3.52
CA ALA A 91 8.04 -0.25 3.30
C ALA A 91 7.72 0.88 2.32
N THR A 92 8.67 1.77 2.07
CA THR A 92 8.54 2.92 1.17
C THR A 92 9.26 2.69 -0.14
#